data_AF-A0A355WMX6-F1
#
_entry.id   AF-A0A355WMX6-F1
#
_cell.length_a   1.000
_cell.length_b   1.000
_cell.length_c   1.000
_cell.angle_alpha   90.00
_cell.angle_beta   90.00
_cell.angle_gamma   90.00
#
_symmetry.space_group_name_H-M   'P 1'
#
loop_
_entity.id
_entity.type
_entity.pdbx_description
1 polymer ?
#
loop_
_entity_poly.entity_id
_entity_poly.type
_entity_poly.pdbx_seq_one_letter_code
_entity_poly.pdbx_strand_id
1 'polypeptide(L)'
;GQLASLNDHKDRVETNLKQTLDEREATVGALETLRVDILAMDPKIIDLENRISVQQDAAARTKLETELAELNVKYNAMVQDEQVKLAKSQTLERYIESGKTWMDSLQNQAATQMVLINK
;
A
#
# COMPACT_ATOMS: atom_id res chain seq x y z
N GLY A 1 33.25 -21.78 -0.18
CA GLY A 1 34.11 -20.87 0.62
C GLY A 1 33.33 -19.65 1.06
N GLN A 2 33.89 -18.79 1.92
CA GLN A 2 33.20 -17.62 2.48
C GLN A 2 32.64 -16.69 1.39
N LEU A 3 33.41 -16.44 0.32
CA LEU A 3 32.95 -15.62 -0.82
C LEU A 3 31.70 -16.19 -1.49
N ALA A 4 31.62 -17.51 -1.67
CA ALA A 4 30.44 -18.15 -2.26
C ALA A 4 29.20 -17.96 -1.37
N SER A 5 29.35 -18.09 -0.05
CA SER A 5 28.27 -17.83 0.90
C SER A 5 27.78 -16.37 0.87
N LEU A 6 28.71 -15.41 0.75
CA LEU A 6 28.36 -13.98 0.62
C LEU A 6 27.57 -13.71 -0.67
N ASN A 7 27.97 -14.32 -1.79
CA ASN A 7 27.23 -14.19 -3.05
C ASN A 7 25.85 -14.86 -2.98
N ASP A 8 25.74 -16.06 -2.39
CA ASP A 8 24.45 -16.72 -2.18
C ASP A 8 23.49 -15.86 -1.34
N HIS A 9 23.99 -15.24 -0.26
CA HIS A 9 23.19 -14.32 0.54
C HIS A 9 22.79 -13.09 -0.26
N LYS A 10 23.73 -12.49 -1.01
CA LYS A 10 23.46 -11.33 -1.87
C LYS A 10 22.34 -11.62 -2.85
N ASP A 11 22.40 -12.72 -3.58
CA ASP A 11 21.40 -13.10 -4.60
C ASP A 11 20.01 -13.30 -3.98
N ARG A 12 19.95 -13.86 -2.77
CA ARG A 12 18.69 -14.00 -2.01
C ARG A 12 18.12 -12.64 -1.61
N VAL A 13 18.95 -11.72 -1.12
CA VAL A 13 18.52 -10.36 -0.77
C VAL A 13 18.02 -9.61 -1.98
N GLU A 14 18.73 -9.72 -3.10
CA GLU A 14 18.34 -9.09 -4.36
C GLU A 14 16.97 -9.59 -4.82
N THR A 15 16.75 -10.90 -4.79
CA THR A 15 15.47 -11.51 -5.13
C THR A 15 14.34 -11.03 -4.22
N ASN A 16 14.56 -11.04 -2.90
CA ASN A 16 13.56 -10.58 -1.93
C ASN A 16 13.27 -9.08 -2.08
N LEU A 17 14.30 -8.27 -2.34
CA LEU A 17 14.16 -6.83 -2.52
C LEU A 17 13.33 -6.52 -3.77
N LYS A 18 13.58 -7.22 -4.87
CA LYS A 18 12.79 -7.10 -6.10
C LYS A 18 11.32 -7.46 -5.86
N GLN A 19 11.07 -8.59 -5.21
CA GLN A 19 9.69 -9.00 -4.86
C GLN A 19 8.98 -7.96 -3.98
N THR A 20 9.69 -7.41 -2.99
CA THR A 20 9.13 -6.39 -2.08
C THR A 20 8.84 -5.08 -2.82
N LEU A 21 9.69 -4.70 -3.78
CA LEU A 21 9.47 -3.54 -4.65
C LEU A 21 8.23 -3.73 -5.51
N ASP A 22 8.12 -4.89 -6.19
CA ASP A 22 6.96 -5.23 -7.03
C ASP A 22 5.65 -5.22 -6.21
N GLU A 23 5.68 -5.80 -5.00
CA GLU A 23 4.53 -5.80 -4.09
C GLU A 23 4.15 -4.37 -3.64
N ARG A 24 5.16 -3.53 -3.37
CA ARG A 24 4.93 -2.14 -2.98
C ARG A 24 4.33 -1.34 -4.12
N GLU A 25 4.84 -1.49 -5.33
CA GLU A 25 4.31 -0.84 -6.52
C GLU A 25 2.83 -1.18 -6.71
N ALA A 26 2.49 -2.48 -6.67
CA ALA A 26 1.10 -2.92 -6.75
C ALA A 26 0.22 -2.35 -5.62
N THR A 27 0.74 -2.32 -4.39
CA THR A 27 0.03 -1.76 -3.22
C THR A 27 -0.22 -0.26 -3.37
N VAL A 28 0.76 0.49 -3.87
CA VAL A 28 0.64 1.94 -4.12
C VAL A 28 -0.36 2.21 -5.25
N GLY A 29 -0.32 1.46 -6.35
CA GLY A 29 -1.30 1.63 -7.43
C GLY A 29 -2.74 1.35 -6.98
N ALA A 30 -2.93 0.33 -6.13
CA ALA A 30 -4.24 0.06 -5.52
C ALA A 30 -4.67 1.18 -4.56
N LEU A 31 -3.75 1.77 -3.80
CA LEU A 31 -4.01 2.88 -2.89
C LEU A 31 -4.44 4.15 -3.66
N GLU A 32 -3.78 4.45 -4.77
CA GLU A 32 -4.12 5.60 -5.63
C GLU A 32 -5.52 5.44 -6.24
N THR A 33 -5.83 4.25 -6.75
CA THR A 33 -7.17 3.93 -7.27
C THR A 33 -8.23 4.13 -6.19
N LEU A 34 -7.99 3.60 -4.99
CA LEU A 34 -8.94 3.71 -3.88
C LEU A 34 -9.17 5.16 -3.43
N ARG A 35 -8.12 5.99 -3.43
CA ARG A 35 -8.25 7.43 -3.14
C ARG A 35 -9.14 8.15 -4.14
N VAL A 36 -8.98 7.84 -5.43
CA VAL A 36 -9.85 8.40 -6.48
C VAL A 36 -11.30 7.96 -6.26
N ASP A 37 -11.52 6.68 -5.95
CA ASP A 37 -12.87 6.15 -5.72
C ASP A 37 -13.52 6.79 -4.48
N ILE A 38 -12.77 6.98 -3.39
CA ILE A 38 -13.24 7.68 -2.17
C ILE A 38 -13.65 9.11 -2.52
N LEU A 39 -12.80 9.88 -3.21
CA LEU A 39 -13.12 11.25 -3.63
C LEU A 39 -14.34 11.31 -4.56
N ALA A 40 -14.55 10.28 -5.37
CA ALA A 40 -15.73 10.18 -6.23
C ALA A 40 -17.03 9.82 -5.47
N MET A 41 -16.95 9.42 -4.20
CA MET A 41 -18.12 9.23 -3.34
C MET A 41 -18.62 10.54 -2.75
N ASP A 42 -17.76 11.51 -2.47
CA ASP A 42 -18.16 12.76 -1.80
C ASP A 42 -19.30 13.48 -2.54
N PRO A 43 -19.25 13.69 -3.89
CA PRO A 43 -20.36 14.33 -4.59
C PRO A 43 -21.67 13.53 -4.52
N LYS A 44 -21.60 12.20 -4.43
CA LYS A 44 -22.78 11.32 -4.35
C LYS A 44 -23.43 11.40 -2.96
N ILE A 45 -22.62 11.44 -1.91
CA ILE A 45 -23.08 11.64 -0.53
C ILE A 45 -23.74 13.01 -0.41
N ILE A 46 -23.07 14.06 -0.88
CA ILE A 46 -23.58 15.44 -0.82
C ILE A 46 -24.88 15.59 -1.63
N ASP A 47 -24.98 15.01 -2.83
CA ASP A 47 -26.23 15.03 -3.61
C ASP A 47 -27.39 14.41 -2.83
N LEU A 48 -27.15 13.27 -2.20
CA LEU A 48 -28.16 12.53 -1.47
C LEU A 48 -28.59 13.28 -0.19
N GLU A 49 -27.64 13.86 0.54
CA GLU A 49 -27.91 14.73 1.69
C GLU A 49 -28.75 15.95 1.29
N ASN A 50 -28.42 16.59 0.17
CA ASN A 50 -29.19 17.71 -0.36
C ASN A 50 -30.62 17.30 -0.71
N ARG A 51 -30.80 16.15 -1.37
CA ARG A 51 -32.13 15.58 -1.70
C ARG A 51 -32.94 15.27 -0.43
N ILE A 52 -32.31 14.72 0.61
CA ILE A 52 -32.94 14.48 1.92
C ILE A 52 -33.38 15.81 2.54
N SER A 53 -32.54 16.84 2.51
CA SER A 53 -32.80 18.12 3.16
C SER A 53 -34.06 18.83 2.65
N VAL A 54 -34.38 18.67 1.36
CA VAL A 54 -35.54 19.30 0.72
C VAL A 54 -36.78 18.39 0.67
N GLN A 55 -36.65 17.11 1.03
CA GLN A 55 -37.72 16.13 0.90
C GLN A 55 -38.79 16.31 1.99
N GLN A 56 -40.04 16.51 1.55
CA GLN A 56 -41.19 16.73 2.43
C GLN A 56 -41.99 15.45 2.69
N ASP A 57 -42.01 14.50 1.74
CA ASP A 57 -42.71 13.24 1.92
C ASP A 57 -41.91 12.32 2.84
N ALA A 58 -42.52 11.90 3.95
CA ALA A 58 -41.87 11.10 4.97
C ALA A 58 -41.40 9.74 4.44
N ALA A 59 -42.22 9.08 3.60
CA ALA A 59 -41.88 7.77 3.05
C ALA A 59 -40.71 7.86 2.06
N ALA A 60 -40.70 8.87 1.19
CA ALA A 60 -39.61 9.14 0.27
C ALA A 60 -38.34 9.55 1.02
N ARG A 61 -38.45 10.35 2.08
CA ARG A 61 -37.30 10.73 2.91
C ARG A 61 -36.65 9.51 3.55
N THR A 62 -37.43 8.60 4.15
CA THR A 62 -36.89 7.36 4.74
C THR A 62 -36.14 6.49 3.73
N LYS A 63 -36.60 6.44 2.46
CA LYS A 63 -35.89 5.72 1.41
C LYS A 63 -34.53 6.35 1.09
N LEU A 64 -34.47 7.68 0.99
CA LEU A 64 -33.21 8.39 0.76
C LEU A 64 -32.24 8.24 1.95
N GLU A 65 -32.74 8.29 3.18
CA GLU A 65 -31.93 8.05 4.39
C GLU A 65 -31.37 6.63 4.43
N THR A 66 -32.11 5.64 3.92
CA THR A 66 -31.63 4.26 3.77
C THR A 66 -30.50 4.19 2.73
N GLU A 67 -30.69 4.82 1.57
CA GLU A 67 -29.65 4.90 0.53
C GLU A 67 -28.38 5.59 1.05
N LEU A 68 -28.53 6.65 1.87
CA LEU A 68 -27.41 7.37 2.47
C LEU A 68 -26.67 6.49 3.47
N ALA A 69 -27.40 5.73 4.30
CA ALA A 69 -26.79 4.78 5.22
C ALA A 69 -25.97 3.71 4.48
N GLU A 70 -26.50 3.15 3.39
CA GLU A 70 -25.78 2.18 2.57
C GLU A 70 -24.52 2.79 1.92
N LEU A 71 -24.62 4.02 1.43
CA LEU A 71 -23.50 4.73 0.82
C LEU A 71 -22.41 5.04 1.85
N ASN A 72 -22.79 5.46 3.05
CA ASN A 72 -21.87 5.71 4.16
C ASN A 72 -21.17 4.43 4.63
N VAL A 73 -21.85 3.28 4.65
CA VAL A 73 -21.22 1.98 4.94
C VAL A 73 -20.12 1.68 3.92
N LYS A 74 -20.41 1.87 2.62
CA LYS A 74 -19.42 1.66 1.55
C LYS A 74 -18.24 2.62 1.66
N TYR A 75 -18.52 3.90 1.90
CA TYR A 75 -17.49 4.94 2.08
C TYR A 75 -16.56 4.60 3.24
N ASN A 76 -17.11 4.26 4.41
CA ASN A 76 -16.32 3.89 5.58
C ASN A 76 -15.46 2.64 5.34
N ALA A 77 -15.99 1.64 4.64
CA ALA A 77 -15.23 0.45 4.27
C ALA A 77 -14.05 0.79 3.34
N MET A 78 -14.27 1.68 2.36
CA MET A 78 -13.21 2.14 1.45
C MET A 78 -12.13 2.93 2.19
N VAL A 79 -12.52 3.86 3.08
CA VAL A 79 -11.57 4.60 3.92
C VAL A 79 -10.77 3.64 4.81
N GLN A 80 -11.41 2.63 5.41
CA GLN A 80 -10.70 1.63 6.21
C GLN A 80 -9.68 0.85 5.37
N ASP A 81 -10.07 0.41 4.16
CA ASP A 81 -9.18 -0.29 3.25
C ASP A 81 -8.00 0.58 2.78
N GLU A 82 -8.23 1.89 2.61
CA GLU A 82 -7.18 2.86 2.31
C GLU A 82 -6.13 2.88 3.43
N GLN A 83 -6.57 2.94 4.69
CA GLN A 83 -5.65 2.93 5.83
C GLN A 83 -4.86 1.63 5.92
N VAL A 84 -5.48 0.49 5.63
CA VAL A 84 -4.80 -0.81 5.59
C VAL A 84 -3.72 -0.83 4.49
N LYS A 85 -4.06 -0.36 3.27
CA LYS A 85 -3.11 -0.30 2.15
C LYS A 85 -1.97 0.68 2.40
N LEU A 86 -2.26 1.83 3.01
CA LEU A 86 -1.26 2.81 3.41
C LEU A 86 -0.28 2.22 4.42
N ALA A 87 -0.77 1.57 5.48
CA ALA A 87 0.06 0.93 6.49
C ALA A 87 0.92 -0.21 5.88
N LYS A 88 0.35 -0.99 4.97
CA LYS A 88 1.08 -2.02 4.21
C LYS A 88 2.21 -1.41 3.38
N SER A 89 1.93 -0.37 2.59
CA SER A 89 2.93 0.33 1.77
C SER A 89 4.09 0.88 2.60
N GLN A 90 3.80 1.48 3.76
CA GLN A 90 4.82 1.96 4.69
C GLN A 90 5.68 0.83 5.27
N THR A 91 5.09 -0.34 5.52
CA THR A 91 5.82 -1.50 6.01
C THR A 91 6.77 -2.04 4.94
N LEU A 92 6.30 -2.14 3.70
CA LEU A 92 7.11 -2.54 2.55
C LEU A 92 8.27 -1.56 2.30
N GLU A 93 8.04 -0.25 2.43
CA GLU A 93 9.10 0.77 2.33
C GLU A 93 10.23 0.50 3.34
N ARG A 94 9.90 0.19 4.60
CA ARG A 94 10.90 -0.11 5.63
C ARG A 94 11.68 -1.37 5.31
N TYR A 95 11.04 -2.40 4.75
CA TYR A 95 11.72 -3.62 4.31
C TYR A 95 12.64 -3.37 3.10
N ILE A 96 12.22 -2.53 2.16
CA ILE A 96 13.06 -2.11 1.03
C ILE A 96 14.32 -1.42 1.54
N GLU A 97 14.19 -0.46 2.46
CA GLU A 97 15.33 0.29 3.02
C GLU A 97 16.30 -0.62 3.79
N SER A 98 15.75 -1.54 4.59
CA SER A 98 16.55 -2.55 5.30
C SER A 98 17.26 -3.49 4.33
N GLY A 99 16.58 -3.92 3.26
CA GLY A 99 17.13 -4.78 2.22
C GLY A 99 18.27 -4.12 1.45
N LYS A 100 18.15 -2.84 1.11
CA LYS A 100 19.24 -2.04 0.50
C LYS A 100 20.46 -1.95 1.42
N THR A 101 20.25 -1.61 2.69
CA THR A 101 21.33 -1.56 3.67
C THR A 101 22.06 -2.90 3.80
N TRP A 102 21.32 -4.01 3.79
CA TRP A 102 21.92 -5.34 3.87
C TRP A 102 22.66 -5.73 2.59
N MET A 103 22.12 -5.39 1.42
CA MET A 103 22.77 -5.54 0.12
C MET A 103 24.14 -4.85 0.09
N ASP A 104 24.20 -3.58 0.50
CA ASP A 104 25.45 -2.81 0.53
C ASP A 104 26.47 -3.45 1.47
N SER A 105 26.03 -3.94 2.63
CA SER A 105 26.91 -4.65 3.56
C SER A 105 27.49 -5.93 2.95
N LEU A 106 26.66 -6.73 2.28
CA LEU A 106 27.08 -7.97 1.63
C LEU A 106 28.08 -7.71 0.50
N GLN A 107 27.84 -6.67 -0.30
CA GLN A 107 28.77 -6.26 -1.37
C GLN A 107 30.13 -5.83 -0.80
N ASN A 108 30.14 -5.03 0.26
CA ASN A 108 31.38 -4.60 0.93
C ASN A 108 32.16 -5.79 1.52
N GLN A 109 31.46 -6.75 2.12
CA GLN A 109 32.08 -7.97 2.65
C GLN A 109 32.66 -8.84 1.53
N ALA A 110 31.93 -9.01 0.42
CA ALA A 110 32.39 -9.79 -0.73
C ALA A 110 33.63 -9.15 -1.39
N ALA A 111 33.65 -7.82 -1.54
CA ALA A 111 34.81 -7.08 -2.04
C ALA A 111 36.04 -7.26 -1.14
N THR A 112 35.85 -7.17 0.18
CA THR A 112 36.92 -7.41 1.16
C THR A 112 37.46 -8.84 1.05
N GLN A 113 36.57 -9.83 0.94
CA GLN A 113 36.97 -11.23 0.83
C GLN A 113 37.74 -11.52 -0.47
N MET A 114 37.35 -10.89 -1.59
CA MET A 114 38.08 -10.99 -2.86
C MET A 114 39.52 -10.48 -2.72
N VAL A 115 39.72 -9.34 -2.05
CA VAL A 115 41.06 -8.81 -1.78
C VAL A 115 41.88 -9.79 -0.93
N LEU A 116 41.28 -10.44 0.06
CA LEU A 116 41.98 -11.43 0.91
C LEU A 116 42.37 -12.70 0.14
N ILE A 117 41.54 -13.15 -0.80
CA ILE A 117 41.82 -14.33 -1.63
C ILE A 117 42.97 -14.07 -2.62
N ASN A 118 43.10 -12.82 -3.08
CA ASN A 118 44.10 -12.41 -4.08
C ASN A 118 45.46 -12.00 -3.49
N LYS A 119 45.63 -12.07 -2.17
CA LYS A 119 46.91 -11.82 -1.48
C LYS A 119 47.66 -13.13 -1.26
#